data_AF-A0A9E3KCJ8-F1
#
_entry.id   AF-A0A9E3KCJ8-F1
#
_cell.length_a   1.000
_cell.length_b   1.000
_cell.length_c   1.000
_cell.angle_alpha   90.00
_cell.angle_beta   90.00
_cell.angle_gamma   90.00
#
_symmetry.space_group_name_H-M   'P 1'
#
loop_
_entity.id
_entity.type
_entity.pdbx_description
1 polymer ?
#
loop_
_entity_poly.entity_id
_entity_poly.type
_entity_poly.pdbx_seq_one_letter_code
_entity_poly.pdbx_strand_id
1 'polypeptide(L)' 'MTSVWDLPDFDDHEGVHLFRDPEAGLTAIIAVHSTHLGPAAGGVRFWHYADANRAITDSLRLSRGMSYKNAMAGLPLG' A
#
# COMPACT_ATOMS: atom_id res chain seq x y z
N MET A 1 1.41 16.84 13.89
CA MET A 1 1.90 15.58 13.29
C MET A 1 0.77 15.01 12.48
N THR A 2 0.98 14.74 11.20
CA THR A 2 -0.02 14.12 10.32
C THR A 2 0.15 12.61 10.43
N SER A 3 -0.90 11.91 10.82
CA SER A 3 -0.92 10.45 10.90
C SER A 3 -1.25 9.86 9.53
N VAL A 4 -1.01 8.55 9.32
CA VAL A 4 -1.22 7.94 7.99
C VAL A 4 -2.70 8.01 7.53
N TRP A 5 -3.63 7.93 8.48
CA TRP A 5 -5.08 8.01 8.25
C TRP A 5 -5.57 9.45 8.01
N ASP A 6 -4.71 10.46 8.21
CA ASP A 6 -5.03 11.84 7.86
C ASP A 6 -4.66 12.15 6.39
N LEU A 7 -4.05 11.20 5.66
CA LEU A 7 -3.67 11.39 4.26
C LEU A 7 -4.89 11.27 3.34
N PRO A 8 -5.01 12.11 2.29
CA PRO A 8 -6.16 12.11 1.38
C PRO A 8 -6.44 10.78 0.66
N ASP A 9 -5.39 9.99 0.45
CA ASP A 9 -5.46 8.70 -0.26
C ASP A 9 -5.70 7.51 0.68
N PHE A 10 -5.79 7.75 1.99
CA PHE A 10 -6.22 6.73 2.94
C PHE A 10 -7.73 6.48 2.81
N ASP A 11 -8.08 5.35 2.19
CA ASP A 11 -9.46 4.91 1.96
C ASP A 11 -9.80 3.73 2.89
N ASP A 12 -9.76 3.95 4.21
CA ASP A 12 -10.00 2.90 5.23
C ASP A 12 -9.19 1.61 5.01
N HIS A 13 -7.91 1.77 4.68
CA HIS A 13 -7.01 0.64 4.45
C HIS A 13 -6.96 -0.26 5.68
N GLU A 14 -7.16 -1.57 5.49
CA GLU A 14 -7.10 -2.56 6.55
C GLU A 14 -5.74 -2.58 7.28
N GLY A 15 -4.66 -2.22 6.59
CA GLY A 15 -3.34 -2.12 7.22
C GLY A 15 -2.32 -1.33 6.40
N VAL A 16 -1.46 -0.59 7.11
CA VAL A 16 -0.26 0.03 6.54
C VAL A 16 0.93 -0.34 7.42
N HIS A 17 1.86 -1.09 6.86
CA HIS A 17 3.00 -1.66 7.57
C HIS A 17 4.31 -1.06 7.06
N LEU A 18 5.14 -0.57 7.98
CA LEU A 18 6.45 -0.04 7.67
C LEU A 18 7.53 -1.04 8.12
N PHE A 19 8.48 -1.29 7.22
CA PHE A 19 9.62 -2.16 7.49
C PHE A 19 10.91 -1.38 7.26
N ARG A 20 11.88 -1.58 8.16
CA ARG A 20 13.22 -1.04 8.04
C ARG A 20 14.23 -2.11 8.40
N ASP A 21 15.17 -2.35 7.50
CA ASP A 21 16.34 -3.19 7.73
C ASP A 21 17.59 -2.33 7.48
N PRO A 22 18.29 -1.87 8.53
CA PRO A 22 19.49 -1.07 8.37
C PRO A 22 20.68 -1.82 7.74
N GLU A 23 20.78 -3.13 7.93
CA GLU A 23 21.89 -3.94 7.41
C GLU A 23 21.73 -4.14 5.90
N ALA A 24 20.51 -4.47 5.46
CA ALA A 24 20.18 -4.57 4.04
C ALA A 24 19.95 -3.20 3.35
N GLY A 25 19.87 -2.11 4.12
CA GLY A 25 19.50 -0.78 3.62
C GLY A 25 18.03 -0.67 3.16
N LEU A 26 17.15 -1.57 3.60
CA LEU A 26 15.76 -1.62 3.19
C LEU A 26 14.92 -0.59 3.96
N THR A 27 14.09 0.13 3.20
CA THR A 27 12.92 0.83 3.73
C THR A 27 11.74 0.48 2.83
N ALA A 28 10.72 -0.15 3.40
CA ALA A 28 9.58 -0.65 2.65
C ALA A 28 8.26 -0.30 3.33
N ILE A 29 7.23 -0.11 2.51
CA ILE A 29 5.86 0.14 2.93
C ILE A 29 4.99 -0.92 2.26
N ILE A 30 4.19 -1.62 3.06
CA ILE A 30 3.15 -2.54 2.57
C ILE A 30 1.81 -1.94 2.97
N ALA A 31 1.01 -1.53 1.98
CA ALA A 31 -0.35 -1.07 2.18
C ALA A 31 -1.33 -2.16 1.73
N VAL A 32 -2.26 -2.53 2.61
CA VAL A 32 -3.34 -3.47 2.37
C VAL A 32 -4.63 -2.65 2.40
N HIS A 33 -5.25 -2.49 1.23
CA HIS A 33 -6.50 -1.74 1.11
C HIS A 33 -7.69 -2.60 1.53
N SER A 34 -7.89 -3.76 0.91
CA SER A 34 -8.95 -4.70 1.30
C SER A 34 -8.50 -6.16 1.14
N THR A 35 -9.06 -7.04 1.96
CA THR A 35 -9.00 -8.50 1.85
C THR A 35 -10.38 -9.14 1.69
N HIS A 36 -11.41 -8.35 1.37
CA HIS A 36 -12.81 -8.79 1.32
C HIS A 36 -13.06 -10.00 0.40
N LEU A 37 -12.42 -10.02 -0.77
CA LEU A 37 -12.58 -11.10 -1.76
C LEU A 37 -11.56 -12.25 -1.59
N GLY A 38 -10.59 -12.08 -0.69
CA GLY A 38 -9.48 -13.01 -0.49
C GLY A 38 -8.18 -12.30 -0.09
N PRO A 39 -7.05 -13.02 -0.09
CA PRO A 39 -5.75 -12.42 0.24
C PRO A 39 -5.43 -11.22 -0.65
N ALA A 40 -4.88 -10.15 -0.08
CA ALA A 40 -4.46 -8.99 -0.84
C ALA A 40 -3.31 -9.34 -1.79
N ALA A 41 -3.45 -8.97 -3.06
CA ALA A 41 -2.44 -9.24 -4.08
C ALA A 41 -2.05 -7.97 -4.83
N GLY A 42 -0.77 -7.63 -4.77
CA GLY A 42 -0.20 -6.45 -5.41
C GLY A 42 1.25 -6.68 -5.85
N GLY A 43 1.71 -5.82 -6.77
CA GLY A 43 3.11 -5.82 -7.18
C GLY A 43 4.01 -5.09 -6.17
N VAL A 44 5.31 -5.36 -6.23
CA VAL A 44 6.33 -4.60 -5.51
C VAL A 44 6.89 -3.53 -6.43
N ARG A 45 6.89 -2.28 -5.97
CA ARG A 45 7.51 -1.15 -6.68
C ARG A 45 8.79 -0.75 -5.95
N PHE A 46 9.92 -0.86 -6.64
CA PHE A 46 11.19 -0.31 -6.20
C PHE A 46 11.41 1.04 -6.89
N TRP A 47 11.42 2.13 -6.12
CA TRP A 47 11.50 3.49 -6.68
C TRP A 47 12.13 4.47 -5.69
N HIS A 48 12.80 5.51 -6.21
CA HIS A 48 13.31 6.62 -5.42
C HIS A 48 12.26 7.72 -5.29
N TYR A 49 11.75 7.92 -4.07
CA TYR A 49 10.85 9.03 -3.75
C TYR A 49 11.63 10.22 -3.20
N ALA A 50 11.16 11.42 -3.49
CA ALA A 50 11.75 12.65 -2.96
C ALA A 50 11.63 12.75 -1.43
N ASP A 51 10.58 12.13 -0.85
CA ASP A 51 10.29 12.12 0.57
C ASP A 51 9.40 10.91 0.95
N ALA A 52 9.31 10.62 2.25
CA ALA A 52 8.54 9.50 2.76
C ALA A 52 7.03 9.63 2.56
N ASN A 53 6.49 10.86 2.57
CA ASN A 53 5.05 11.09 2.37
C ASN A 53 4.63 10.69 0.97
N ARG A 54 5.45 10.98 -0.05
CA ARG A 54 5.20 10.52 -1.43
C ARG A 54 5.23 9.01 -1.55
N ALA A 55 6.13 8.32 -0.85
CA ALA A 55 6.20 6.86 -0.85
C ALA A 55 4.94 6.23 -0.22
N ILE A 56 4.47 6.77 0.91
CA ILE A 56 3.24 6.33 1.57
C ILE A 56 2.01 6.63 0.71
N THR A 57 1.92 7.85 0.17
CA THR A 57 0.79 8.26 -0.67
C THR A 57 0.69 7.38 -1.92
N ASP A 58 1.82 7.05 -2.55
CA ASP A 58 1.83 6.15 -3.70
C ASP A 58 1.44 4.72 -3.32
N SER A 59 1.90 4.20 -2.17
CA SER A 59 1.52 2.86 -1.72
C SER A 59 0.01 2.74 -1.48
N LEU A 60 -0.61 3.73 -0.82
CA LEU A 60 -2.06 3.79 -0.59
C LEU A 60 -2.85 3.79 -1.91
N ARG A 61 -2.46 4.65 -2.87
CA ARG A 61 -3.11 4.74 -4.18
C ARG A 61 -3.01 3.44 -4.97
N LEU A 62 -1.85 2.78 -4.92
CA LEU A 62 -1.62 1.52 -5.63
C LEU A 62 -2.37 0.35 -5.00
N SER A 63 -2.40 0.23 -3.67
CA SER A 63 -3.15 -0.84 -2.98
C SER A 63 -4.64 -0.74 -3.28
N ARG A 64 -5.21 0.47 -3.23
CA ARG A 64 -6.59 0.73 -3.62
C ARG A 64 -6.85 0.32 -5.08
N GLY A 65 -5.97 0.72 -5.98
CA GLY A 65 -6.04 0.36 -7.39
C GLY A 65 -6.02 -1.15 -7.62
N MET A 66 -5.21 -1.89 -6.85
CA MET A 66 -5.15 -3.35 -6.94
C MET A 66 -6.43 -4.02 -6.46
N SER A 67 -7.06 -3.56 -5.38
CA SER A 67 -8.35 -4.11 -4.94
C SER A 67 -9.42 -4.00 -6.01
N TYR A 68 -9.57 -2.82 -6.62
CA TYR A 68 -10.54 -2.64 -7.70
C TYR A 68 -10.16 -3.43 -8.95
N LYS A 69 -8.88 -3.49 -9.31
CA LYS A 69 -8.41 -4.25 -10.47
C LYS A 69 -8.68 -5.75 -10.30
N ASN A 70 -8.38 -6.30 -9.12
CA ASN A 70 -8.61 -7.71 -8.80
C ASN A 70 -10.12 -8.03 -8.78
N ALA A 71 -10.93 -7.17 -8.16
CA ALA A 71 -12.39 -7.30 -8.15
C ALA A 71 -13.00 -7.23 -9.54
N MET A 72 -12.60 -6.26 -10.38
CA MET A 72 -13.08 -6.12 -11.76
C MET A 72 -12.67 -7.32 -12.63
N ALA A 73 -11.53 -7.95 -12.34
CA ALA A 73 -11.08 -9.16 -13.02
C ALA A 73 -11.76 -10.44 -12.51
N GLY A 74 -12.63 -10.37 -11.50
CA GLY A 74 -13.31 -11.52 -10.91
C GLY A 74 -12.36 -12.47 -10.16
N LEU A 75 -11.21 -11.96 -9.69
CA LEU A 75 -10.23 -12.75 -8.96
C LEU A 75 -10.62 -12.86 -7.48
N PRO A 76 -10.35 -14.00 -6.81
CA PRO A 76 -10.54 -14.17 -5.37
C PRO A 76 -9.38 -13.52 -4.59
N LEU A 77 -9.08 -12.26 -4.91
CA LEU A 77 -7.94 -11.50 -4.40
C LEU A 77 -8.40 -10.10 -4.01
N GLY A 78 -7.89 -9.62 -2.88
CA GLY A 78 -8.07 -8.25 -2.39
C GLY A 78 -7.09 -7.26 -2.99
#